data_AF-A0A357R6I9-F1
#
_entry.id   AF-A0A357R6I9-F1
#
_cell.length_a   1.000
_cell.length_b   1.000
_cell.length_c   1.000
_cell.angle_alpha   90.00
_cell.angle_beta   90.00
_cell.angle_gamma   90.00
#
_symmetry.space_group_name_H-M   'P 1'
#
loop_
_entity.id
_entity.type
_entity.pdbx_description
1 polymer ?
#
loop_
_entity_poly.entity_id
_entity_poly.type
_entity_poly.pdbx_seq_one_letter_code
_entity_poly.pdbx_strand_id
1 'polypeptide(L)'
;PDDEVVLLPLPSVGPSRYLPITGVSLVQFRQLRYKGDEHARAAALAAEFLAREQGAQLAQQLRAASAWNEPQQEWAALPPWHGLLLREATEQGVPCRAVDMAGRRREQELRGQAALLLADFWAGRITAQELARGIEDLQ
;
A
#
# COMPACT_ATOMS: atom_id res chain seq x y z
N PRO A 1 21.74 -20.12 18.18
CA PRO A 1 21.04 -20.19 16.88
C PRO A 1 20.05 -19.02 16.83
N ASP A 2 20.43 -17.96 16.11
CA ASP A 2 19.52 -16.84 15.92
C ASP A 2 18.40 -17.32 15.01
N ASP A 3 17.17 -17.38 15.54
CA ASP A 3 16.00 -17.76 14.78
C ASP A 3 15.81 -16.75 13.63
N GLU A 4 16.12 -17.17 12.41
CA GLU A 4 15.99 -16.32 11.23
C GLU A 4 14.51 -16.22 10.83
N VAL A 5 13.91 -15.05 11.05
CA VAL A 5 12.53 -14.78 10.64
C VAL A 5 12.48 -14.57 9.14
N VAL A 6 11.78 -15.46 8.43
CA VAL A 6 11.54 -15.37 6.99
C VAL A 6 10.12 -14.86 6.76
N LEU A 7 9.97 -13.77 5.98
CA LEU A 7 8.66 -13.36 5.50
C LEU A 7 8.37 -14.05 4.17
N LEU A 8 7.25 -14.76 4.13
CA LEU A 8 6.72 -15.39 2.92
C LEU A 8 5.53 -14.58 2.39
N PRO A 9 5.31 -14.56 1.07
CA PRO A 9 4.10 -13.94 0.52
C PRO A 9 2.84 -14.62 1.07
N LEU A 10 1.75 -13.86 1.15
CA LEU A 10 0.47 -14.39 1.62
C LEU A 10 0.02 -15.55 0.72
N PRO A 11 -0.39 -16.70 1.30
CA PRO A 11 -0.90 -17.80 0.50
C PRO A 11 -2.18 -17.37 -0.22
N SER A 12 -2.29 -17.69 -1.51
CA SER A 12 -3.47 -17.43 -2.32
C SER A 12 -4.19 -18.72 -2.70
N VAL A 13 -5.51 -18.65 -2.84
CA VAL A 13 -6.29 -19.73 -3.44
C VAL A 13 -6.40 -19.44 -4.94
N GLY A 14 -5.77 -20.27 -5.77
CA GLY A 14 -5.74 -20.12 -7.23
C GLY A 14 -4.53 -19.34 -7.77
N PRO A 15 -4.47 -19.11 -9.10
CA PRO A 15 -3.31 -18.55 -9.78
C PRO A 15 -3.09 -17.05 -9.51
N SER A 16 -4.12 -16.34 -9.04
CA SER A 16 -4.04 -14.90 -8.76
C SER A 16 -3.53 -14.66 -7.34
N ARG A 17 -2.32 -14.11 -7.22
CA ARG A 17 -1.77 -13.59 -5.97
C ARG A 17 -2.09 -12.11 -5.86
N TYR A 18 -2.82 -11.73 -4.83
CA TYR A 18 -3.07 -10.33 -4.50
C TYR A 18 -2.13 -9.93 -3.37
N LEU A 19 -1.19 -9.02 -3.66
CA LEU A 19 -0.33 -8.44 -2.66
C LEU A 19 -0.85 -7.04 -2.32
N PRO A 20 -1.53 -6.85 -1.18
CA PRO A 20 -1.98 -5.52 -0.80
C PRO A 20 -0.76 -4.64 -0.54
N ILE A 21 -0.69 -3.49 -1.21
CA ILE A 21 0.36 -2.50 -1.01
C ILE A 21 -0.21 -1.19 -0.47
N THR A 22 0.55 -0.56 0.43
CA THR A 22 0.28 0.80 0.92
C THR A 22 1.34 1.75 0.38
N GLY A 23 0.91 2.86 -0.23
CA GLY A 23 1.80 3.89 -0.74
C GLY A 23 1.75 5.16 0.11
N VAL A 24 2.86 5.91 0.09
CA VAL A 24 2.91 7.31 0.52
C VAL A 24 3.02 8.16 -0.73
N SER A 25 2.22 9.23 -0.81
CA SER A 25 2.14 10.09 -2.00
C SER A 25 2.19 11.55 -1.61
N LEU A 26 2.88 12.36 -2.42
CA LEU A 26 2.82 13.81 -2.35
C LEU A 26 1.66 14.29 -3.23
N VAL A 27 0.74 15.06 -2.65
CA VAL A 27 -0.44 15.59 -3.35
C VAL A 27 -0.31 17.10 -3.51
N GLN A 28 -0.40 17.58 -4.75
CA GLN A 28 -0.44 19.00 -5.04
C GLN A 28 -1.85 19.56 -4.85
N PHE A 29 -1.99 20.60 -4.02
CA PHE A 29 -3.27 21.29 -3.85
C PHE A 29 -3.52 22.28 -4.99
N ARG A 30 -4.74 22.29 -5.53
CA ARG A 30 -5.18 23.29 -6.49
C ARG A 30 -5.31 24.65 -5.81
N GLN A 31 -4.74 25.69 -6.43
CA GLN A 31 -5.03 27.06 -6.03
C GLN A 31 -6.44 27.43 -6.49
N LEU A 32 -7.35 27.72 -5.54
CA LEU A 32 -8.73 28.12 -5.84
C LEU A 32 -8.86 29.59 -6.25
N ARG A 33 -7.92 30.45 -5.83
CA ARG A 33 -7.89 31.88 -6.16
C ARG A 33 -6.53 32.21 -6.77
N TYR A 34 -6.55 32.85 -7.94
CA TYR A 34 -5.35 33.32 -8.63
C TYR A 34 -4.65 34.39 -7.79
N LYS A 35 -3.36 34.17 -7.48
CA LYS A 35 -2.56 35.08 -6.64
C LYS A 35 -1.52 35.88 -7.42
N GLY A 36 -1.62 35.92 -8.75
CA GLY A 36 -0.72 36.70 -9.61
C GLY A 36 0.31 35.85 -10.37
N ASP A 37 0.57 34.61 -9.95
CA ASP A 37 1.47 33.69 -10.65
C ASP A 37 0.90 32.26 -10.70
N GLU A 38 1.06 31.59 -11.84
CA GLU A 38 0.68 30.19 -12.02
C GLU A 38 1.85 29.26 -11.66
N HIS A 39 2.04 29.01 -10.36
CA HIS A 39 3.10 28.12 -9.88
C HIS A 39 2.74 26.63 -9.98
N ALA A 40 1.63 26.27 -10.61
CA ALA A 40 1.16 24.89 -10.68
C ALA A 40 2.22 23.97 -11.29
N ARG A 41 2.87 24.40 -12.38
CA ARG A 41 3.95 23.66 -13.03
C ARG A 41 5.19 23.53 -12.14
N ALA A 42 5.61 24.61 -11.48
CA ALA A 42 6.77 24.60 -10.60
C ALA A 42 6.54 23.68 -9.39
N ALA A 43 5.36 23.72 -8.79
CA ALA A 43 4.98 22.85 -7.69
C ALA A 43 4.88 21.37 -8.13
N ALA A 44 4.40 21.08 -9.33
CA ALA A 44 4.39 19.73 -9.88
C ALA A 44 5.82 19.18 -10.06
N LEU A 45 6.72 19.97 -10.66
CA LEU A 45 8.13 19.60 -10.85
C LEU A 45 8.85 19.42 -9.51
N ALA A 46 8.59 20.28 -8.53
CA ALA A 46 9.14 20.15 -7.19
C ALA A 46 8.62 18.90 -6.48
N ALA A 47 7.32 18.59 -6.60
CA ALA A 47 6.73 17.38 -6.03
C ALA A 47 7.32 16.11 -6.66
N GLU A 48 7.52 16.09 -7.98
CA GLU A 48 8.16 15.00 -8.70
C GLU A 48 9.61 14.80 -8.23
N PHE A 49 10.39 15.88 -8.18
CA PHE A 49 11.78 15.84 -7.71
C PHE A 49 11.87 15.32 -6.27
N LEU A 50 11.05 15.87 -5.36
CA LEU A 50 11.02 15.44 -3.97
C LEU A 50 10.57 13.99 -3.82
N ALA A 51 9.55 13.55 -4.57
CA ALA A 51 9.08 12.17 -4.54
C ALA A 51 10.14 11.19 -5.05
N ARG A 52 10.96 11.60 -6.02
CA ARG A 52 12.05 10.77 -6.55
C ARG A 52 13.21 10.68 -5.56
N GLU A 53 13.70 11.82 -5.06
CA GLU A 53 14.79 11.86 -4.07
C GLU A 53 14.40 11.14 -2.77
N GLN A 54 13.19 11.37 -2.28
CA GLN A 54 12.68 10.65 -1.11
C GLN A 54 12.46 9.17 -1.41
N GLY A 55 11.99 8.83 -2.61
CA GLY A 55 11.86 7.45 -3.05
C GLY A 55 13.20 6.71 -3.01
N ALA A 56 14.26 7.33 -3.52
CA ALA A 56 15.61 6.78 -3.50
C ALA A 56 16.16 6.62 -2.06
N GLN A 57 16.06 7.70 -1.25
CA GLN A 57 16.72 7.76 0.05
C GLN A 57 15.91 7.06 1.17
N LEU A 58 14.59 7.24 1.20
CA LEU A 58 13.73 6.70 2.27
C LEU A 58 13.37 5.24 2.05
N ALA A 59 13.21 4.77 0.80
CA ALA A 59 12.85 3.38 0.56
C ALA A 59 13.86 2.41 1.17
N GLN A 60 15.15 2.74 1.10
CA GLN A 60 16.21 1.97 1.74
C GLN A 60 16.05 1.93 3.27
N GLN A 61 15.91 3.10 3.91
CA GLN A 61 15.78 3.22 5.36
C GLN A 61 14.52 2.50 5.88
N LEU A 62 13.44 2.58 5.11
CA LEU A 62 12.15 1.96 5.43
C LEU A 62 12.04 0.51 4.95
N ARG A 63 13.06 -0.01 4.27
CA ARG A 63 13.04 -1.35 3.65
C ARG A 63 11.80 -1.56 2.76
N ALA A 64 11.41 -0.51 2.02
CA ALA A 64 10.23 -0.50 1.15
C ALA A 64 10.64 -0.55 -0.33
N ALA A 65 9.68 -0.86 -1.21
CA ALA A 65 9.87 -0.72 -2.65
C ALA A 65 9.76 0.77 -3.03
N SER A 66 10.68 1.25 -3.86
CA SER A 66 10.53 2.57 -4.48
C SER A 66 9.43 2.51 -5.53
N ALA A 67 8.58 3.53 -5.59
CA ALA A 67 7.58 3.69 -6.64
C ALA A 67 8.20 4.08 -8.00
N TRP A 68 9.50 4.40 -8.03
CA TRP A 68 10.24 4.79 -9.22
C TRP A 68 11.12 3.66 -9.74
N ASN A 69 11.30 3.61 -11.05
CA ASN A 69 12.14 2.62 -11.73
C ASN A 69 13.63 2.97 -11.59
N GLU A 70 14.13 2.98 -10.35
CA GLU A 70 15.53 3.22 -10.05
C GLU A 70 16.32 1.90 -10.02
N PRO A 71 17.64 1.94 -10.28
CA PRO A 71 18.46 0.74 -10.29
C PRO A 71 18.37 0.03 -8.93
N GLN A 72 17.80 -1.17 -8.91
CA GLN A 72 17.66 -2.03 -7.72
C GLN A 72 19.00 -2.60 -7.21
N GLN A 73 20.12 -1.92 -7.48
CA GLN A 73 21.47 -2.37 -7.14
C GLN A 73 21.63 -2.66 -5.65
N GLU A 74 20.81 -2.02 -4.81
CA GLU A 74 20.84 -2.18 -3.35
C GLU A 74 20.00 -3.35 -2.82
N TRP A 75 19.18 -4.01 -3.65
CA TRP A 75 18.44 -5.22 -3.24
C TRP A 75 19.37 -6.39 -2.95
N ALA A 76 20.60 -6.36 -3.49
CA ALA A 76 21.64 -7.35 -3.20
C ALA A 76 22.08 -7.34 -1.72
N ALA A 77 21.87 -6.23 -0.99
CA ALA A 77 22.16 -6.14 0.44
C ALA A 77 21.00 -6.63 1.33
N LEU A 78 19.82 -6.89 0.75
CA LEU A 78 18.66 -7.42 1.46
C LEU A 78 18.68 -8.96 1.43
N PRO A 79 18.07 -9.63 2.44
CA PRO A 79 17.85 -11.06 2.36
C PRO A 79 17.13 -11.44 1.06
N PRO A 80 17.49 -12.56 0.40
CA PRO A 80 16.90 -12.94 -0.89
C PRO A 80 15.37 -13.02 -0.86
N TRP A 81 14.78 -13.51 0.24
CA TRP A 81 13.34 -13.56 0.43
C TRP A 81 12.69 -12.16 0.41
N HIS A 82 13.39 -11.17 0.95
CA HIS A 82 12.89 -9.79 1.04
C HIS A 82 12.93 -9.11 -0.33
N GLY A 83 14.02 -9.31 -1.08
CA GLY A 83 14.12 -8.85 -2.46
C GLY A 83 13.02 -9.43 -3.35
N LEU A 84 12.69 -10.72 -3.18
CA LEU A 84 11.56 -11.36 -3.87
C LEU A 84 10.22 -10.71 -3.51
N LEU A 85 9.96 -10.45 -2.24
CA LEU A 85 8.72 -9.81 -1.79
C LEU A 85 8.57 -8.38 -2.34
N LEU A 86 9.66 -7.59 -2.33
CA LEU A 86 9.66 -6.24 -2.91
C LEU A 86 9.44 -6.25 -4.43
N ARG A 87 9.98 -7.27 -5.11
CA ARG A 87 9.77 -7.48 -6.54
C ARG A 87 8.31 -7.81 -6.83
N GLU A 88 7.75 -8.80 -6.13
CA GLU A 88 6.35 -9.20 -6.31
C GLU A 88 5.39 -8.04 -5.96
N ALA A 89 5.70 -7.26 -4.92
CA ALA A 89 4.92 -6.06 -4.57
C ALA A 89 4.97 -4.98 -5.67
N THR A 90 6.13 -4.80 -6.32
CA THR A 90 6.26 -3.86 -7.45
C THR A 90 5.50 -4.34 -8.69
N GLU A 91 5.55 -5.64 -8.99
CA GLU A 91 4.96 -6.21 -10.22
C GLU A 91 3.46 -6.53 -10.10
N GLN A 92 3.00 -6.95 -8.92
CA GLN A 92 1.66 -7.52 -8.68
C GLN A 92 0.91 -6.81 -7.54
N GLY A 93 1.49 -5.76 -6.97
CA GLY A 93 0.89 -5.03 -5.86
C GLY A 93 -0.44 -4.39 -6.25
N VAL A 94 -1.45 -4.59 -5.41
CA VAL A 94 -2.75 -3.92 -5.55
C VAL A 94 -2.82 -2.80 -4.52
N PRO A 95 -2.95 -1.53 -4.94
CA PRO A 95 -3.03 -0.40 -4.02
C PRO A 95 -4.30 -0.48 -3.18
N CYS A 96 -4.18 -0.18 -1.89
CA CYS A 96 -5.34 0.14 -1.06
C CYS A 96 -6.11 1.32 -1.69
N ARG A 97 -7.45 1.23 -1.73
CA ARG A 97 -8.34 2.04 -2.58
C ARG A 97 -8.33 3.56 -2.31
N ALA A 98 -7.65 4.06 -1.28
CA ALA A 98 -7.79 5.45 -0.84
C ALA A 98 -6.53 6.31 -0.98
N VAL A 99 -6.65 7.35 -1.83
CA VAL A 99 -5.59 8.33 -2.11
C VAL A 99 -5.67 9.59 -1.22
N ASP A 100 -6.82 9.85 -0.58
CA ASP A 100 -7.06 11.03 0.25
C ASP A 100 -7.46 10.69 1.71
N MET A 101 -7.51 11.70 2.58
CA MET A 101 -7.82 11.52 4.00
C MET A 101 -9.24 11.00 4.24
N ALA A 102 -10.22 11.42 3.43
CA ALA A 102 -11.60 10.98 3.54
C ALA A 102 -11.73 9.50 3.15
N GLY A 103 -11.10 9.09 2.05
CA GLY A 103 -11.04 7.70 1.62
C GLY A 103 -10.32 6.82 2.65
N ARG A 104 -9.20 7.28 3.23
CA ARG A 104 -8.48 6.52 4.26
C ARG A 104 -9.35 6.28 5.50
N ARG A 105 -10.09 7.29 5.93
CA ARG A 105 -11.04 7.17 7.05
C ARG A 105 -12.14 6.16 6.74
N ARG A 106 -12.75 6.24 5.56
CA ARG A 106 -13.78 5.29 5.13
C ARG A 106 -13.25 3.86 5.02
N GLU A 107 -12.04 3.68 4.50
CA GLU A 107 -11.39 2.38 4.44
C GLU A 107 -11.11 1.83 5.85
N GLN A 108 -10.72 2.68 6.80
CA GLN A 108 -10.48 2.28 8.17
C GLN A 108 -11.78 1.91 8.91
N GLU A 109 -12.87 2.62 8.65
CA GLU A 109 -14.21 2.28 9.15
C GLU A 109 -14.67 0.92 8.60
N LEU A 110 -14.52 0.71 7.29
CA LEU A 110 -14.78 -0.58 6.61
C LEU A 110 -13.97 -1.72 7.20
N ARG A 111 -12.65 -1.52 7.39
CA ARG A 111 -11.77 -2.52 8.01
C ARG A 111 -12.22 -2.85 9.44
N GLY A 112 -12.64 -1.85 10.20
CA GLY A 112 -13.17 -2.04 11.56
C GLY A 112 -14.42 -2.92 11.57
N GLN A 113 -15.38 -2.64 10.68
CA GLN A 113 -16.61 -3.42 10.56
C GLN A 113 -16.36 -4.84 10.05
N ALA A 114 -15.51 -4.99 9.02
CA ALA A 114 -15.13 -6.31 8.49
C ALA A 114 -14.38 -7.15 9.54
N ALA A 115 -13.53 -6.53 10.37
CA ALA A 115 -12.82 -7.23 11.44
C ALA A 115 -13.77 -7.83 12.48
N LEU A 116 -14.86 -7.13 12.82
CA LEU A 116 -15.88 -7.65 13.73
C LEU A 116 -16.60 -8.87 13.12
N LEU A 117 -17.03 -8.78 11.86
CA LEU A 117 -17.65 -9.90 11.15
C LEU A 117 -16.72 -11.12 11.06
N LEU A 118 -15.45 -10.89 10.71
CA LEU A 118 -14.46 -11.96 10.66
C LEU A 118 -14.22 -12.59 12.04
N ALA A 119 -14.18 -11.78 13.10
CA ALA A 119 -14.05 -12.29 14.47
C ALA A 119 -15.24 -13.18 14.85
N ASP A 120 -16.47 -12.80 14.49
CA ASP A 120 -17.66 -13.61 14.71
C ASP A 120 -17.61 -14.93 13.92
N PHE A 121 -17.16 -14.88 12.67
CA PHE A 121 -16.99 -16.09 11.85
C PHE A 121 -15.95 -17.04 12.45
N TRP A 122 -14.77 -16.54 12.83
CA TRP A 122 -13.72 -17.36 13.43
C TRP A 122 -14.10 -17.90 14.82
N ALA A 123 -14.97 -17.20 15.54
CA ALA A 123 -15.55 -17.69 16.79
C ALA A 123 -16.68 -18.72 16.57
N GLY A 124 -17.06 -19.00 15.31
CA GLY A 124 -18.15 -19.92 14.96
C GLY A 124 -19.55 -19.37 15.27
N ARG A 125 -19.69 -18.05 15.46
CA ARG A 125 -20.98 -17.40 15.76
C ARG A 125 -21.82 -17.17 14.51
N ILE A 126 -21.19 -17.05 13.36
CA ILE A 126 -21.85 -16.90 12.06
C ILE A 126 -21.29 -17.91 11.04
N THR A 127 -22.11 -18.28 10.08
CA THR A 127 -21.77 -19.17 8.97
C THR A 127 -20.98 -18.47 7.87
N ALA A 128 -20.40 -19.24 6.95
CA ALA A 128 -19.72 -18.68 5.78
C ALA A 128 -20.68 -17.90 4.85
N GLN A 129 -21.95 -18.31 4.74
CA GLN A 129 -22.94 -17.56 3.96
C GLN A 129 -23.30 -16.22 4.63
N GLU A 130 -23.44 -16.20 5.95
CA GLU A 130 -23.70 -14.97 6.70
C GLU A 130 -22.50 -14.01 6.64
N LEU A 131 -21.27 -14.53 6.70
CA LEU A 131 -20.07 -13.71 6.48
C LEU A 131 -20.07 -13.11 5.08
N ALA A 132 -20.33 -13.90 4.04
CA ALA A 132 -20.33 -13.42 2.65
C ALA A 132 -21.35 -12.29 2.45
N ARG A 133 -22.57 -12.48 2.94
CA ARG A 133 -23.62 -11.45 2.91
C ARG A 133 -23.24 -10.20 3.70
N GLY A 134 -22.68 -10.38 4.90
CA GLY A 134 -22.23 -9.25 5.72
C GLY A 134 -21.12 -8.44 5.04
N ILE A 135 -20.21 -9.09 4.30
CA ILE A 135 -19.18 -8.40 3.51
C ILE A 135 -19.80 -7.66 2.31
N GLU A 136 -20.82 -8.22 1.65
CA GLU A 136 -21.55 -7.55 0.56
C GLU A 136 -22.28 -6.29 1.05
N ASP A 137 -22.94 -6.37 2.21
CA ASP A 137 -23.67 -5.23 2.80
C ASP A 137 -22.75 -4.06 3.20
N LEU A 138 -21.44 -4.29 3.32
CA LEU A 138 -20.44 -3.27 3.63
C LEU A 138 -19.96 -2.49 2.40
N GLN A 139 -20.08 -3.02 1.18
CA GLN A 139 -19.50 -2.42 -0.04
C GLN A 139 -20.30 -1.23 -0.56
#